data_AF-A0A7V3MK51-F1
#
_entry.id   AF-A0A7V3MK51-F1
#
_cell.length_a   1.000
_cell.length_b   1.000
_cell.length_c   1.000
_cell.angle_alpha   90.00
_cell.angle_beta   90.00
_cell.angle_gamma   90.00
#
_symmetry.space_group_name_H-M   'P 1'
#
loop_
_entity.id
_entity.type
_entity.pdbx_description
1 polymer ?
#
loop_
_entity_poly.entity_id
_entity_poly.type
_entity_poly.pdbx_seq_one_letter_code
_entity_poly.pdbx_strand_id
1 'polypeptide(L)' 'MTKAAAAEARSSLRGIVETVFYSGATFSAGRLRTAEGALVNFAGKVFVKPSDPVRLEGQWTHHPKY' A
#
# COMPACT_ATOMS: atom_id res chain seq x y z
N MET A 1 -28.00 16.40 0.82
CA MET A 1 -26.54 16.53 0.89
C MET A 1 -26.11 16.19 2.31
N THR A 2 -25.37 15.11 2.51
CA THR A 2 -24.75 14.82 3.81
C THR A 2 -23.38 14.22 3.53
N LYS A 3 -22.37 15.08 3.58
CA LYS A 3 -20.96 14.69 3.56
C LYS A 3 -20.70 13.97 4.87
N ALA A 4 -20.75 12.64 4.85
CA ALA A 4 -20.23 11.85 5.95
C ALA A 4 -18.76 12.27 6.10
N ALA A 5 -18.40 12.72 7.29
CA ALA A 5 -17.02 12.93 7.66
C ALA A 5 -16.32 11.58 7.47
N ALA A 6 -15.53 11.47 6.40
CA ALA A 6 -14.68 10.32 6.17
C ALA A 6 -13.65 10.35 7.30
N ALA A 7 -13.96 9.67 8.41
CA ALA A 7 -12.92 9.15 9.28
C ALA A 7 -11.94 8.46 8.33
N GLU A 8 -10.70 8.95 8.27
CA GLU A 8 -9.64 8.38 7.46
C GLU A 8 -9.50 6.92 7.87
N ALA A 9 -10.23 6.05 7.17
CA ALA A 9 -10.42 4.68 7.57
C ALA A 9 -9.07 3.99 7.43
N ARG A 10 -8.44 3.68 8.56
CA ARG A 10 -7.32 2.75 8.54
C ARG A 10 -7.84 1.44 7.97
N SER A 11 -7.33 1.05 6.81
CA SER A 11 -7.73 -0.16 6.12
C SER A 11 -6.53 -1.05 5.89
N SER A 12 -6.74 -2.37 5.95
CA SER A 12 -5.72 -3.34 5.62
C SER A 12 -5.89 -3.82 4.19
N LEU A 13 -4.82 -3.79 3.39
CA LEU A 13 -4.77 -4.41 2.07
C LEU A 13 -3.86 -5.62 2.08
N ARG A 14 -4.30 -6.70 1.43
CA ARG A 14 -3.55 -7.94 1.28
C ARG A 14 -3.21 -8.13 -0.19
N GLY A 15 -2.03 -8.67 -0.46
CA GLY A 15 -1.61 -8.97 -1.82
C GLY A 15 -0.19 -9.49 -1.92
N ILE A 16 0.29 -9.59 -3.16
CA ILE A 16 1.66 -9.95 -3.47
C ILE A 16 2.41 -8.70 -3.93
N VAL A 17 3.61 -8.46 -3.43
CA VAL A 17 4.44 -7.35 -3.89
C VAL A 17 4.85 -7.59 -5.33
N GLU A 18 4.38 -6.75 -6.24
CA GLU A 18 4.63 -6.84 -7.68
C GLU A 18 5.99 -6.21 -8.04
N THR A 19 6.24 -5.02 -7.50
CA THR A 19 7.45 -4.25 -7.79
C THR A 19 7.84 -3.47 -6.55
N VAL A 20 9.14 -3.39 -6.27
CA VAL A 20 9.70 -2.48 -5.26
C VAL A 20 10.47 -1.40 -6.01
N PHE A 21 10.02 -0.15 -5.90
CA PHE A 21 10.66 1.01 -6.53
C PHE A 21 11.80 1.55 -5.67
N TYR A 22 11.65 1.45 -4.35
CA TYR A 22 12.64 1.90 -3.38
C TYR A 22 12.57 1.02 -2.14
N SER A 23 13.74 0.65 -1.60
CA SER A 23 13.87 -0.06 -0.34
C SER A 23 15.06 0.50 0.44
N GLY A 24 14.83 0.78 1.71
CA GLY A 24 15.83 1.19 2.68
C GLY A 24 15.62 0.46 4.01
N ALA A 25 16.45 0.75 5.00
CA ALA A 25 16.53 -0.02 6.26
C ALA A 25 15.18 -0.19 6.99
N THR A 26 14.26 0.77 6.89
CA THR A 26 12.96 0.74 7.57
C THR A 26 11.79 1.15 6.68
N PHE A 27 12.00 1.30 5.38
CA PHE A 27 11.01 1.88 4.48
C PHE A 27 11.07 1.21 3.10
N SER A 28 9.90 0.95 2.52
CA SER A 28 9.78 0.48 1.15
C SER A 28 8.63 1.19 0.46
N ALA A 29 8.79 1.43 -0.84
CA ALA A 29 7.74 1.91 -1.72
C ALA A 29 7.67 1.03 -2.97
N GLY A 30 6.46 0.70 -3.39
CA GLY A 30 6.25 -0.29 -4.43
C GLY A 30 4.80 -0.41 -4.90
N ARG A 31 4.55 -1.47 -5.66
CA ARG A 31 3.21 -1.89 -6.10
C ARG A 31 2.85 -3.22 -5.47
N LEU A 32 1.62 -3.29 -4.97
CA LEU A 32 0.98 -4.49 -4.46
C LEU A 32 -0.09 -4.94 -5.47
N ARG A 33 -0.10 -6.22 -5.83
CA ARG A 33 -1.18 -6.85 -6.58
C ARG A 33 -2.15 -7.51 -5.61
N THR A 34 -3.40 -7.07 -5.61
CA THR A 34 -4.45 -7.64 -4.75
C THR A 34 -4.97 -8.97 -5.29
N ALA A 35 -5.80 -9.66 -4.52
CA ALA A 35 -6.42 -10.93 -4.95
C ALA A 35 -7.33 -10.76 -6.17
N GLU A 36 -7.93 -9.58 -6.32
CA GLU A 36 -8.78 -9.18 -7.45
C GLU A 36 -7.95 -8.77 -8.69
N GLY A 37 -6.62 -8.80 -8.58
CA GLY A 37 -5.70 -8.42 -9.65
C GLY A 37 -5.44 -6.91 -9.76
N ALA A 38 -5.98 -6.09 -8.86
CA ALA A 38 -5.74 -4.65 -8.87
C ALA A 38 -4.30 -4.33 -8.45
N LEU A 39 -3.69 -3.33 -9.09
CA LEU A 39 -2.38 -2.81 -8.70
C LEU A 39 -2.55 -1.57 -7.83
N VAL A 40 -2.01 -1.61 -6.62
CA VAL A 40 -2.08 -0.52 -5.64
C VAL A 40 -0.67 -0.08 -5.25
N ASN A 41 -0.39 1.21 -5.36
CA ASN A 41 0.88 1.77 -4.88
C ASN A 41 0.88 1.83 -3.36
N PHE A 42 2.01 1.47 -2.75
CA PHE A 42 2.24 1.59 -1.31
C PHE A 42 3.56 2.29 -1.05
N ALA A 43 3.64 2.99 0.07
CA ALA A 43 4.86 3.58 0.58
C ALA A 43 4.73 3.65 2.11
N GLY A 44 5.70 3.08 2.83
CA GLY A 44 5.57 3.03 4.28
C GLY A 44 6.73 2.38 4.99
N LYS A 45 6.64 2.39 6.32
CA LYS A 45 7.63 1.78 7.22
C LYS A 45 7.53 0.25 7.20
N VAL A 46 8.00 -0.35 6.11
CA VAL A 46 7.95 -1.78 5.86
C VAL A 46 9.19 -2.19 5.07
N PHE A 47 9.64 -3.43 5.27
CA PHE A 47 10.69 -4.02 4.45
C PHE A 47 10.09 -5.20 3.68
N VAL A 48 10.08 -5.11 2.35
CA VAL A 48 9.48 -6.12 1.47
C VAL A 48 10.32 -6.32 0.22
N LYS A 49 10.17 -7.49 -0.42
CA LYS A 49 10.78 -7.86 -1.70
C LYS A 49 9.70 -8.22 -2.72
N PRO A 50 10.00 -8.16 -4.03
CA PRO A 50 9.10 -8.69 -5.04
C PRO A 50 8.72 -10.14 -4.75
N SER A 51 7.46 -10.49 -5.02
CA SER A 51 6.82 -11.77 -4.71
C SER A 51 6.50 -12.04 -3.23
N ASP A 52 6.84 -11.15 -2.30
CA ASP A 52 6.44 -11.33 -0.90
C ASP A 52 4.90 -11.21 -0.76
N PRO A 53 4.24 -12.18 -0.10
CA PRO A 53 2.86 -12.02 0.32
C PRO A 53 2.80 -11.14 1.56
N VAL A 54 2.01 -10.06 1.50
CA VAL A 54 1.95 -9.08 2.60
C VAL A 54 0.52 -8.66 2.92
N ARG A 55 0.34 -8.24 4.18
CA ARG A 55 -0.80 -7.46 4.64
C ARG A 55 -0.28 -6.11 5.12
N LEU A 56 -0.66 -5.04 4.43
CA LEU A 56 -0.28 -3.68 4.76
C LEU A 56 -1.44 -2.99 5.46
N GLU A 57 -1.21 -2.45 6.65
CA GLU A 57 -2.22 -1.75 7.45
C GLU A 57 -1.82 -0.28 7.62
N GLY A 58 -2.76 0.63 7.41
CA GLY A 58 -2.48 2.05 7.53
C GLY A 58 -3.56 2.92 6.93
N GLN A 59 -3.25 4.20 6.79
CA GLN A 59 -4.06 5.14 6.01
C GLN A 59 -3.59 5.11 4.57
N TRP A 60 -4.54 4.97 3.65
CA TRP A 60 -4.28 4.97 2.22
C TRP A 60 -4.68 6.31 1.65
N THR A 61 -3.71 6.99 1.03
CA THR A 61 -3.91 8.28 0.38
C THR A 61 -3.28 8.23 -1.01
N HIS A 62 -3.78 9.06 -1.92
CA HIS A 62 -3.14 9.22 -3.22
C HIS A 62 -1.95 10.16 -3.08
N HIS A 63 -0.74 9.65 -3.29
CA HIS A 63 0.46 10.48 -3.20
C HIS A 63 0.72 11.16 -4.56
N PRO A 64 1.07 12.44 -4.62
CA PRO A 64 1.23 13.14 -5.91
C PRO A 64 2.36 12.58 -6.79
N LYS A 65 3.29 11.82 -6.19
CA LYS A 65 4.42 11.18 -6.88
C LYS A 65 4.20 9.70 -7.23
N TYR A 66 3.29 9.01 -6.54
CA TYR A 66 3.07 7.57 -6.67
C TYR A 66 1.58 7.25 -6.59
#